data_AF-A0A533YII9-F1
#
_entry.id   AF-A0A533YII9-F1
#
_cell.length_a   1.000
_cell.length_b   1.000
_cell.length_c   1.000
_cell.angle_alpha   90.00
_cell.angle_beta   90.00
_cell.angle_gamma   90.00
#
_symmetry.space_group_name_H-M   'P 1'
#
loop_
_entity.id
_entity.type
_entity.pdbx_description
1 polymer ?
#
loop_
_entity_poly.entity_id
_entity_poly.type
_entity_poly.pdbx_seq_one_letter_code
_entity_poly.pdbx_strand_id
1 'polypeptide(L)'
;MNEAGDQVSLKQPSLSGGEPAGPRRRGRPKGQSYMEPALLVTIRHRLKLSQAILAKIVGVSRTTVSMWENGHVPIPKAAVELIKRPFSL
;
A
#
# COMPACT_ATOMS: atom_id res chain seq x y z
N MET A 1 44.55 15.50 -31.78
CA MET A 1 43.40 15.26 -32.67
C MET A 1 42.17 15.07 -31.81
N ASN A 2 41.20 15.98 -32.01
CA ASN A 2 39.75 15.96 -31.68
C ASN A 2 39.38 15.92 -30.18
N GLU A 3 38.93 17.02 -29.57
CA GLU A 3 37.58 17.62 -29.66
C GLU A 3 36.46 16.69 -29.19
N ALA A 4 35.80 17.03 -28.07
CA ALA A 4 34.35 17.26 -28.01
C ALA A 4 33.80 17.24 -26.57
N GLY A 5 33.10 18.32 -26.21
CA GLY A 5 31.74 18.19 -25.68
C GLY A 5 31.58 17.96 -24.19
N ASP A 6 31.94 18.96 -23.39
CA ASP A 6 31.27 19.19 -22.10
C ASP A 6 29.80 19.59 -22.37
N GLN A 7 28.89 19.13 -21.50
CA GLN A 7 27.43 19.31 -21.49
C GLN A 7 26.57 18.16 -22.04
N VAL A 8 26.06 17.31 -21.12
CA VAL A 8 24.70 16.78 -21.23
C VAL A 8 23.96 16.96 -19.90
N SER A 9 22.92 17.78 -20.02
CA SER A 9 21.87 18.08 -19.07
C SER A 9 21.04 16.84 -18.68
N LEU A 10 20.48 16.91 -17.47
CA LEU A 10 19.29 16.20 -16.98
C LEU A 10 19.36 14.67 -16.90
N LYS A 11 19.45 14.16 -15.67
CA LYS A 11 18.67 12.97 -15.29
C LYS A 11 18.34 12.99 -13.81
N GLN A 12 17.09 13.30 -13.52
CA GLN A 12 16.46 12.89 -12.26
C GLN A 12 16.76 11.40 -12.06
N PRO A 13 17.18 10.95 -10.87
CA PRO A 13 17.31 9.52 -10.63
C PRO A 13 15.92 8.88 -10.74
N SER A 14 15.81 8.14 -11.83
CA SER A 14 14.74 7.23 -12.21
C SER A 14 14.33 6.33 -11.06
N LEU A 15 13.02 6.15 -10.93
CA LEU A 15 12.34 5.09 -10.18
C LEU A 15 12.86 3.72 -10.64
N SER A 16 13.96 3.24 -10.05
CA SER A 16 14.40 1.85 -10.07
C SER A 16 13.99 1.27 -8.71
N GLY A 17 13.09 0.30 -8.62
CA GLY A 17 13.29 -0.99 -9.24
C GLY A 17 14.12 -1.84 -8.28
N GLY A 18 13.42 -2.56 -7.39
CA GLY A 18 13.96 -3.75 -6.71
C GLY A 18 14.71 -3.54 -5.39
N GLU A 19 14.01 -3.11 -4.33
CA GLU A 19 14.47 -3.46 -2.98
C GLU A 19 13.94 -4.86 -2.63
N PRO A 20 14.80 -5.85 -2.29
CA PRO A 20 14.36 -7.16 -1.87
C PRO A 20 13.74 -7.03 -0.48
N ALA A 21 12.41 -6.99 -0.41
CA ALA A 21 11.70 -7.15 0.85
C ALA A 21 12.24 -8.42 1.53
N GLY A 22 12.84 -8.22 2.71
CA GLY A 22 13.64 -9.20 3.46
C GLY A 22 12.91 -10.52 3.77
N PRO A 23 13.49 -11.38 4.62
CA PRO A 23 13.04 -12.76 4.78
C PRO A 23 11.52 -12.83 4.94
N ARG A 24 10.87 -13.55 4.02
CA ARG A 24 9.43 -13.84 4.05
C ARG A 24 9.17 -14.51 5.38
N ARG A 25 8.72 -13.74 6.38
CA ARG A 25 8.32 -14.22 7.71
C ARG A 25 7.13 -15.16 7.50
N ARG A 26 7.46 -16.42 7.24
CA ARG A 26 6.56 -17.54 7.09
C ARG A 26 5.90 -17.75 8.45
N GLY A 27 4.57 -17.63 8.48
CA GLY A 27 3.75 -17.99 9.63
C GLY A 27 3.68 -16.94 10.75
N ARG A 28 2.99 -15.82 10.52
CA ARG A 28 2.31 -15.13 11.63
C ARG A 28 0.91 -15.76 11.75
N PRO A 29 0.46 -16.17 12.95
CA PRO A 29 -0.87 -16.76 13.12
C PRO A 29 -1.93 -15.83 12.49
N LYS A 30 -2.94 -16.42 11.85
CA LYS A 30 -4.09 -15.69 11.29
C LYS A 30 -4.78 -14.97 12.45
N GLY A 31 -4.35 -13.74 12.71
CA GLY A 31 -4.89 -12.90 13.77
C GLY A 31 -6.38 -12.64 13.52
N GLN A 32 -7.08 -12.26 14.57
CA GLN A 32 -8.47 -11.80 14.48
C GLN A 32 -8.58 -10.70 13.42
N SER A 33 -9.54 -10.83 12.49
CA SER A 33 -9.93 -9.73 11.61
C SER A 33 -10.89 -8.82 12.36
N TYR A 34 -10.65 -7.52 12.34
CA TYR A 34 -11.48 -6.51 13.04
C TYR A 34 -12.42 -5.75 12.11
N MET A 35 -12.45 -6.13 10.83
CA MET A 35 -13.33 -5.59 9.80
C MET A 35 -13.62 -6.67 8.76
N GLU A 36 -14.82 -6.63 8.21
CA GLU A 36 -15.26 -7.51 7.15
C GLU A 36 -14.76 -7.00 5.78
N PRO A 37 -14.28 -7.87 4.86
CA PRO A 37 -13.73 -7.47 3.58
C PRO A 37 -14.66 -6.61 2.69
N ALA A 38 -15.94 -6.96 2.57
CA ALA A 38 -16.88 -6.20 1.76
C ALA A 38 -17.13 -4.80 2.35
N LEU A 39 -17.18 -4.66 3.67
CA LEU A 39 -17.28 -3.36 4.35
C LEU A 39 -16.09 -2.46 4.02
N LEU A 40 -14.87 -3.01 3.94
CA LEU A 40 -13.70 -2.26 3.50
C LEU A 40 -13.87 -1.73 2.07
N VAL A 41 -14.36 -2.57 1.15
CA VAL A 41 -14.65 -2.18 -0.24
C VAL A 41 -15.68 -1.05 -0.27
N THR A 42 -16.79 -1.19 0.47
CA THR A 42 -17.84 -0.18 0.56
C THR A 42 -17.28 1.16 1.06
N ILE A 43 -16.51 1.15 2.15
CA ILE A 43 -15.87 2.36 2.71
C ILE A 43 -14.96 3.01 1.67
N ARG A 44 -14.10 2.23 1.01
CA ARG A 44 -13.17 2.73 -0.01
C ARG A 44 -13.91 3.40 -1.16
N HIS A 45 -15.00 2.79 -1.63
CA HIS A 45 -15.81 3.32 -2.74
C HIS A 45 -16.57 4.58 -2.34
N ARG A 46 -17.16 4.62 -1.13
CA ARG A 46 -17.84 5.82 -0.61
C ARG A 46 -16.90 7.02 -0.51
N LEU A 47 -15.64 6.78 -0.14
CA LEU A 47 -14.59 7.82 -0.12
C LEU A 47 -13.93 8.07 -1.48
N LYS A 48 -14.36 7.39 -2.55
CA LYS A 48 -13.79 7.48 -3.91
C LYS A 48 -12.27 7.22 -3.94
N LEU A 49 -11.78 6.33 -3.09
CA LEU A 49 -10.37 5.99 -3.00
C LEU A 49 -10.01 4.81 -3.92
N SER A 50 -8.84 4.86 -4.54
CA SER A 50 -8.24 3.66 -5.12
C SER A 50 -7.61 2.80 -4.01
N GLN A 51 -7.38 1.51 -4.28
CA GLN A 51 -6.65 0.63 -3.35
C GLN A 51 -5.25 1.19 -3.02
N ALA A 52 -4.59 1.84 -3.99
CA ALA A 52 -3.28 2.43 -3.81
C ALA A 52 -3.30 3.66 -2.88
N ILE A 53 -4.35 4.49 -2.97
CA ILE A 53 -4.50 5.64 -2.07
C ILE A 53 -4.81 5.15 -0.65
N LEU A 54 -5.73 4.19 -0.51
CA LEU A 54 -6.03 3.58 0.79
C LEU A 54 -4.78 2.96 1.43
N ALA A 55 -3.97 2.25 0.64
CA ALA A 55 -2.72 1.67 1.10
C ALA A 55 -1.75 2.72 1.63
N LYS A 56 -1.63 3.88 0.97
CA LYS A 56 -0.80 5.01 1.44
C LYS A 56 -1.30 5.59 2.76
N ILE A 57 -2.61 5.75 2.92
CA ILE A 57 -3.23 6.26 4.16
C ILE A 57 -2.95 5.32 5.34
N VAL A 58 -3.03 4.01 5.10
CA VAL A 58 -2.84 2.99 6.15
C VAL A 58 -1.36 2.64 6.37
N GLY A 59 -0.47 2.98 5.42
CA GLY A 59 0.95 2.65 5.49
C GLY A 59 1.27 1.19 5.13
N VAL A 60 0.55 0.61 4.17
CA VAL A 60 0.76 -0.77 3.67
C VAL A 60 0.93 -0.79 2.15
N SER A 61 1.23 -1.96 1.58
CA SER A 61 1.27 -2.12 0.12
C SER A 61 -0.15 -2.19 -0.48
N ARG A 62 -0.30 -1.79 -1.75
CA ARG A 62 -1.55 -1.99 -2.50
C ARG A 62 -1.98 -3.46 -2.52
N THR A 63 -1.03 -4.38 -2.67
CA THR A 63 -1.29 -5.82 -2.67
C THR A 63 -1.87 -6.28 -1.33
N THR A 64 -1.41 -5.72 -0.21
CA THR A 64 -1.98 -5.99 1.13
C THR A 64 -3.45 -5.59 1.19
N VAL A 65 -3.81 -4.40 0.69
CA VAL A 65 -5.21 -3.96 0.60
C VAL A 65 -6.03 -4.90 -0.28
N SER A 66 -5.48 -5.34 -1.41
CA SER A 66 -6.16 -6.31 -2.27
C SER A 66 -6.38 -7.65 -1.58
N MET A 67 -5.44 -8.12 -0.75
CA MET A 67 -5.62 -9.35 0.04
C MET A 67 -6.66 -9.17 1.15
N TRP A 68 -6.76 -7.99 1.75
CA TRP A 68 -7.81 -7.65 2.71
C TRP A 68 -9.20 -7.64 2.07
N GLU A 69 -9.38 -6.95 0.95
CA GLU A 69 -10.66 -6.85 0.25
C GLU A 69 -11.17 -8.20 -0.28
N ASN A 70 -10.26 -9.13 -0.59
CA ASN A 70 -10.61 -10.50 -1.00
C ASN A 70 -10.66 -11.50 0.17
N GLY A 71 -10.44 -11.06 1.42
CA GLY A 71 -10.48 -11.92 2.60
C GLY A 71 -9.34 -12.95 2.72
N HIS A 72 -8.28 -12.83 1.91
CA HIS A 72 -7.12 -13.73 1.96
C HIS A 72 -6.29 -13.57 3.23
N VAL A 73 -6.25 -12.35 3.78
CA VAL A 73 -5.55 -12.06 5.03
C VAL A 73 -6.43 -11.19 5.94
N PRO A 74 -6.40 -11.40 7.27
CA PRO A 74 -7.21 -10.64 8.21
C PRO A 74 -6.78 -9.16 8.26
N ILE A 75 -7.75 -8.28 8.52
CA ILE A 75 -7.52 -6.83 8.66
C ILE A 75 -7.18 -6.54 10.14
N PRO A 76 -5.95 -6.08 10.45
CA PRO A 76 -5.55 -5.80 11.83
C PRO A 76 -6.31 -4.61 12.43
N LYS A 77 -6.54 -4.62 13.75
CA LYS A 77 -7.24 -3.53 14.47
C LYS A 77 -6.67 -2.14 14.15
N ALA A 78 -5.35 -2.00 14.16
CA ALA A 78 -4.68 -0.72 13.85
C ALA A 78 -5.05 -0.16 12.47
N ALA A 79 -5.17 -1.03 11.46
CA ALA A 79 -5.62 -0.61 10.13
C ALA A 79 -7.07 -0.14 10.16
N VAL A 80 -7.95 -0.86 10.87
CA VAL A 80 -9.36 -0.50 11.02
C VAL A 80 -9.54 0.88 11.67
N GLU A 81 -8.77 1.20 12.71
CA GLU A 81 -8.80 2.52 13.34
C GLU A 81 -8.42 3.64 12.35
N LEU A 82 -7.38 3.42 11.53
CA LEU A 82 -6.98 4.39 10.50
C LEU A 82 -8.05 4.56 9.41
N ILE A 83 -8.70 3.45 9.01
CA ILE A 83 -9.79 3.45 8.02
C ILE A 83 -11.03 4.18 8.55
N LYS A 84 -11.33 4.08 9.85
CA LYS A 84 -12.50 4.70 10.49
C LYS A 84 -12.32 6.17 10.81
N ARG A 85 -11.09 6.65 11.06
CA ARG A 85 -10.80 8.06 11.42
C ARG A 85 -11.51 9.11 10.56
N PRO A 86 -11.54 9.01 9.21
CA PRO A 86 -12.24 9.97 8.37
C PRO A 86 -13.76 10.04 8.59
N PHE A 87 -14.35 9.07 9.29
CA PHE A 87 -15.79 8.96 9.56
C PHE A 87 -16.19 9.35 10.99
N SER A 88 -15.24 9.53 11.91
CA SER A 88 -15.53 10.05 13.25
C SER A 88 -15.64 11.58 13.18
N LEU A 89 -16.85 12.07 12.91
CA LEU A 89 -17.31 13.43 13.20
C LEU A 89 -18.22 13.40 14.42
#